data_AF-A0A3D4HFI8-F1
#
_entry.id   AF-A0A3D4HFI8-F1
#
_cell.length_a   1.000
_cell.length_b   1.000
_cell.length_c   1.000
_cell.angle_alpha   90.00
_cell.angle_beta   90.00
_cell.angle_gamma   90.00
#
_symmetry.space_group_name_H-M   'P 1'
#
loop_
_entity.id
_entity.type
_entity.pdbx_description
1 polymer ?
#
loop_
_entity_poly.entity_id
_entity_poly.type
_entity_poly.pdbx_seq_one_letter_code
_entity_poly.pdbx_strand_id
1 'polypeptide(L)'
;YAKGSEEKGWWEQVNPEDKKIKSSYNTYLYEGLPPGAIANPGVDAIFAAYNPQKTNCLFYLHDKNRKIHCAVTYEEHKKNIEKYY
;
A
#
# COMPACT_ATOMS: atom_id res chain seq x y z
N TYR A 1 -10.60 8.24 -0.51
CA TYR A 1 -10.69 7.74 -1.90
C TYR A 1 -11.38 6.39 -1.88
N ALA A 2 -12.71 6.39 -1.98
CA ALA A 2 -13.50 5.18 -2.17
C ALA A 2 -14.21 5.39 -3.51
N LYS A 3 -13.85 4.60 -4.53
CA LYS A 3 -14.63 4.55 -5.77
C LYS A 3 -15.94 3.80 -5.59
N GLY A 4 -16.09 3.11 -4.46
CA GLY A 4 -17.30 2.40 -4.12
C GLY A 4 -18.52 3.30 -4.16
N SER A 5 -19.56 2.86 -4.85
CA SER A 5 -20.88 3.45 -4.81
C SER A 5 -21.92 2.35 -4.66
N GLU A 6 -23.13 2.71 -4.21
CA GLU A 6 -24.24 1.76 -4.18
C GLU A 6 -24.59 1.25 -5.57
N GLU A 7 -24.38 2.07 -6.61
CA GLU A 7 -24.68 1.73 -8.00
C GLU A 7 -23.65 0.79 -8.65
N LYS A 8 -22.36 0.96 -8.32
CA LYS A 8 -21.25 0.23 -8.97
C LYS A 8 -20.59 -0.81 -8.07
N GLY A 9 -21.05 -0.91 -6.83
CA GLY A 9 -20.50 -1.77 -5.80
C GLY A 9 -19.39 -1.09 -5.01
N TRP A 10 -19.30 -1.41 -3.72
CA TRP A 10 -18.35 -0.80 -2.79
C TRP A 10 -16.87 -1.18 -3.08
N TRP A 11 -16.64 -2.21 -3.88
CA TRP A 11 -15.31 -2.81 -4.14
C TRP A 11 -14.92 -2.72 -5.63
N GLU A 12 -14.96 -1.53 -6.21
CA GLU A 12 -14.46 -1.34 -7.58
C GLU A 12 -12.97 -1.71 -7.70
N GLN A 13 -12.60 -2.29 -8.85
CA GLN A 13 -11.21 -2.60 -9.15
C GLN A 13 -10.38 -1.32 -9.33
N VAL A 14 -9.22 -1.27 -8.66
CA VAL A 14 -8.28 -0.15 -8.77
C VAL A 14 -7.51 -0.24 -10.09
N ASN A 15 -7.52 0.85 -10.85
CA ASN A 15 -6.80 0.98 -12.12
C ASN A 15 -5.58 1.90 -11.97
N PRO A 16 -4.55 1.80 -12.83
CA PRO A 16 -3.37 2.67 -12.73
C PRO A 16 -3.67 4.18 -12.75
N GLU A 17 -4.71 4.59 -13.49
CA GLU A 17 -5.14 6.00 -13.57
C GLU A 17 -5.65 6.57 -12.25
N ASP A 18 -6.08 5.70 -11.33
CA ASP A 18 -6.63 6.09 -10.04
C ASP A 18 -5.60 6.77 -9.13
N LYS A 19 -4.31 6.50 -9.37
CA LYS A 19 -3.19 7.17 -8.68
C LYS A 19 -3.21 8.70 -8.87
N LYS A 20 -3.87 9.20 -9.91
CA LYS A 20 -3.94 10.63 -10.26
C LYS A 20 -5.12 11.36 -9.59
N ILE A 21 -5.98 10.64 -8.87
CA ILE A 21 -7.21 11.24 -8.33
C ILE A 21 -6.87 12.18 -7.18
N LYS A 22 -7.33 13.43 -7.30
CA LYS A 22 -7.10 14.47 -6.31
C LYS A 22 -7.97 14.24 -5.09
N SER A 23 -7.35 13.80 -3.99
CA SER A 23 -7.98 13.60 -2.69
C SER A 23 -6.92 13.78 -1.61
N SER A 24 -7.25 14.44 -0.50
CA SER A 24 -6.32 14.63 0.62
C SER A 24 -5.79 13.30 1.22
N TYR A 25 -6.44 12.17 0.91
CA TYR A 25 -6.02 10.83 1.32
C TYR A 25 -5.09 10.12 0.32
N ASN A 26 -4.77 10.72 -0.84
CA ASN A 26 -3.97 10.07 -1.87
C ASN A 26 -2.47 10.20 -1.61
N THR A 27 -1.86 9.16 -1.06
CA THR A 27 -0.43 9.09 -0.75
C THR A 27 0.49 8.93 -1.97
N TYR A 28 -0.06 8.80 -3.19
CA TYR A 28 0.73 8.97 -4.41
C TYR A 28 1.00 10.45 -4.75
N LEU A 29 0.14 11.36 -4.29
CA LEU A 29 0.20 12.79 -4.62
C LEU A 29 0.70 13.64 -3.46
N TYR A 30 0.44 13.22 -2.22
CA TYR A 30 0.76 13.98 -1.01
C TYR A 30 1.68 13.13 -0.11
N GLU A 31 2.81 13.70 0.29
CA GLU A 31 3.77 13.06 1.19
C GLU A 31 3.24 12.98 2.63
N GLY A 32 3.69 11.97 3.38
CA GLY A 32 3.32 11.77 4.77
C GLY A 32 2.07 10.90 4.96
N LEU A 33 1.46 11.02 6.15
CA LEU A 33 0.24 10.28 6.50
C LEU A 33 -1.01 11.02 5.97
N PRO A 34 -2.07 10.29 5.60
CA PRO A 34 -3.35 10.91 5.27
C PRO A 34 -3.97 11.65 6.49
N PRO A 35 -4.98 12.53 6.28
CA PRO A 35 -5.61 13.31 7.36
C PRO A 35 -6.24 12.49 8.49
N GLY A 36 -6.50 11.20 8.26
CA GLY A 36 -7.08 10.29 9.24
C GLY A 36 -6.92 8.83 8.82
N ALA A 37 -7.32 7.91 9.71
CA ALA A 37 -7.31 6.48 9.43
C ALA A 37 -8.27 6.12 8.29
N ILE A 38 -7.90 5.11 7.50
CA ILE A 38 -8.70 4.62 6.36
C ILE A 38 -9.56 3.39 6.70
N ALA A 39 -9.33 2.76 7.85
CA ALA A 39 -10.01 1.57 8.32
C ALA A 39 -9.87 1.44 9.84
N ASN A 40 -10.59 0.48 10.43
CA ASN A 40 -10.43 0.09 11.83
C ASN A 40 -9.31 -0.98 11.93
N PRO A 41 -8.13 -0.66 12.48
CA PRO A 41 -7.04 -1.62 12.58
C PRO A 41 -7.32 -2.68 13.64
N GLY A 42 -6.90 -3.92 13.38
CA GLY A 42 -6.84 -4.97 14.39
C GLY A 42 -5.68 -4.75 15.37
N VAL A 43 -5.67 -5.52 16.47
CA VAL A 43 -4.64 -5.41 17.54
C VAL A 43 -3.22 -5.61 16.98
N ASP A 44 -3.03 -6.57 16.08
CA ASP A 44 -1.73 -6.85 15.48
C ASP A 44 -1.18 -5.65 14.67
N ALA A 45 -2.06 -4.95 13.94
CA ALA A 45 -1.69 -3.77 13.18
C ALA A 45 -1.32 -2.60 14.09
N ILE A 46 -2.03 -2.42 15.22
CA ILE A 46 -1.69 -1.42 16.23
C ILE A 46 -0.32 -1.71 16.84
N PHE A 47 -0.06 -2.97 17.20
CA PHE A 47 1.23 -3.36 17.78
C PHE A 47 2.38 -3.18 16.78
N ALA A 48 2.18 -3.53 15.52
CA ALA A 48 3.17 -3.34 14.47
C ALA A 48 3.50 -1.85 14.23
N ALA A 49 2.49 -0.97 14.29
CA ALA A 49 2.68 0.47 14.18
C ALA A 49 3.42 1.05 15.39
N TYR A 50 3.13 0.56 16.60
CA TYR A 50 3.76 1.02 17.84
C TYR A 50 5.19 0.49 18.02
N ASN A 51 5.45 -0.77 17.63
CA ASN A 51 6.72 -1.47 17.76
C ASN A 51 7.21 -2.01 16.40
N PRO A 52 7.62 -1.14 15.46
CA PRO A 52 8.07 -1.59 14.15
C PRO A 52 9.39 -2.36 14.23
N GLN A 53 9.55 -3.36 13.38
CA GLN A 53 10.84 -4.02 13.18
C GLN A 53 11.83 -3.03 12.53
N LYS A 54 13.04 -2.92 13.10
CA LYS A 54 14.10 -2.10 12.50
C LYS A 54 14.58 -2.74 11.21
N THR A 55 14.46 -2.02 10.10
CA THR A 55 14.88 -2.50 8.78
C THR A 55 15.20 -1.32 7.86
N ASN A 56 16.01 -1.60 6.82
CA ASN A 56 16.30 -0.65 5.74
C ASN A 56 15.36 -0.84 4.53
N CYS A 57 14.38 -1.75 4.62
CA CYS A 57 13.40 -1.99 3.56
C CYS A 57 12.62 -0.71 3.25
N LEU A 58 12.72 -0.22 2.02
CA LEU A 58 11.91 0.89 1.52
C LEU A 58 10.83 0.43 0.54
N PHE A 59 11.06 -0.70 -0.13
CA PHE A 59 10.15 -1.26 -1.11
C PHE A 59 9.78 -2.70 -0.73
N TYR A 60 8.56 -3.12 -1.06
CA TYR A 60 8.13 -4.50 -0.86
C TYR A 60 7.09 -4.90 -1.92
N LEU A 61 6.99 -6.21 -2.15
CA LEU A 61 5.88 -6.82 -2.89
C LEU A 61 5.55 -8.19 -2.28
N HIS A 62 4.35 -8.70 -2.55
CA HIS A 62 3.97 -10.06 -2.19
C HIS A 62 3.99 -10.94 -3.44
N ASP A 63 4.56 -12.13 -3.34
CA ASP A 63 4.46 -13.14 -4.41
C ASP A 63 3.12 -13.91 -4.36
N LYS A 64 2.95 -14.85 -5.29
CA LYS A 64 1.76 -15.73 -5.38
C LYS A 64 1.54 -16.59 -4.14
N ASN A 65 2.58 -16.83 -3.34
CA ASN A 65 2.52 -17.56 -2.08
C ASN A 65 2.32 -16.64 -0.87
N ARG A 66 2.04 -15.35 -1.10
CA ARG A 66 1.88 -14.30 -0.08
C ARG A 66 3.16 -14.04 0.73
N LYS A 67 4.33 -14.38 0.19
CA LYS A 67 5.61 -14.05 0.82
C LYS A 67 6.02 -12.62 0.47
N ILE A 68 6.43 -11.86 1.48
CA ILE A 68 6.97 -10.51 1.33
C ILE A 68 8.41 -10.58 0.80
N HIS A 69 8.67 -9.85 -0.28
CA HIS A 69 10.02 -9.62 -0.83
C HIS A 69 10.38 -8.15 -0.63
N CYS A 70 11.24 -7.87 0.35
CA CYS A 70 11.75 -6.53 0.64
C CYS A 70 12.91 -6.15 -0.28
N ALA A 71 13.04 -4.85 -0.55
CA ALA A 71 14.20 -4.23 -1.19
C ALA A 71 14.54 -2.90 -0.51
N VAL A 72 15.84 -2.59 -0.44
CA VAL A 72 16.36 -1.31 0.08
C VAL A 72 16.35 -0.27 -1.03
N THR A 73 16.66 -0.68 -2.26
CA THR A 73 16.74 0.21 -3.42
C THR A 73 15.64 -0.05 -4.44
N TYR A 74 15.35 0.95 -5.27
CA TYR A 74 14.38 0.80 -6.35
C TYR A 74 14.82 -0.22 -7.42
N GLU A 75 16.12 -0.30 -7.70
CA GLU A 75 16.67 -1.27 -8.67
C GLU A 75 16.48 -2.72 -8.19
N GLU A 76 16.68 -2.98 -6.90
CA GLU A 76 16.36 -4.28 -6.29
C GLU A 76 14.86 -4.57 -6.35
N HIS A 77 14.02 -3.56 -6.11
CA HIS A 77 12.58 -3.72 -6.19
C HIS A 77 12.13 -4.13 -7.60
N LYS A 78 12.68 -3.50 -8.65
CA LYS A 78 12.40 -3.88 -10.05
C LYS A 78 12.80 -5.32 -10.34
N LYS A 79 13.98 -5.76 -9.88
CA LYS A 79 14.41 -7.17 -10.01
C LYS A 79 13.48 -8.13 -9.28
N ASN A 80 12.99 -7.74 -8.10
CA ASN A 80 12.00 -8.54 -7.37
C ASN A 80 10.67 -8.62 -8.14
N ILE A 81 10.22 -7.54 -8.79
CA ILE A 81 9.02 -7.54 -9.63
C ILE A 81 9.21 -8.56 -10.77
N GLU A 82 10.29 -8.46 -11.54
CA GLU A 82 10.57 -9.37 -12.67
C GLU A 82 10.65 -10.84 -12.26
N LYS A 83 11.09 -11.10 -11.02
CA LYS A 83 11.28 -12.46 -10.50
C LYS A 83 10.02 -13.08 -9.90
N TYR A 84 9.19 -12.29 -9.22
CA TYR A 84 8.15 -12.82 -8.32
C TYR A 84 6.72 -12.39 -8.66
N TYR A 85 6.54 -11.34 -9.47
CA TYR A 85 5.23 -10.82 -9.87
C TYR A 85 4.83 -11.36 -11.26
#